data_AF-A0A857J0H3-F1
#
_entry.id   AF-A0A857J0H3-F1
#
_cell.length_a   1.000
_cell.length_b   1.000
_cell.length_c   1.000
_cell.angle_alpha   90.00
_cell.angle_beta   90.00
_cell.angle_gamma   90.00
#
_symmetry.space_group_name_H-M   'P 1'
#
loop_
_entity.id
_entity.type
_entity.pdbx_description
1 polymer ?
#
loop_
_entity_poly.entity_id
_entity_poly.type
_entity_poly.pdbx_seq_one_letter_code
_entity_poly.pdbx_strand_id
1 'polypeptide(L)'
;MTPAEIPQPGALRKLLELLPRLPTVGATVDFSSAEPAVRNEVAAAAHAAVLRLCESLGGLGTLLVACASNESEHRLTVGALEGTGRLIKDLSELALACAVLAEECQGSGH
;
A
#
# COMPACT_ATOMS: atom_id res chain seq x y z
N MET A 1 -19.63 15.63 1.46
CA MET A 1 -18.22 15.34 1.17
C MET A 1 -17.44 15.52 2.46
N THR A 2 -17.15 14.43 3.16
CA THR A 2 -16.25 14.45 4.32
C THR A 2 -14.83 14.75 3.85
N PRO A 3 -13.95 15.34 4.68
CA PRO A 3 -12.57 15.64 4.32
C PRO A 3 -11.80 14.32 4.09
N ALA A 4 -11.90 13.79 2.88
CA ALA A 4 -11.49 12.44 2.53
C ALA A 4 -10.02 12.40 2.08
N GLU A 5 -9.26 11.50 2.72
CA GLU A 5 -8.27 10.66 2.05
C GLU A 5 -7.04 11.35 1.45
N ILE A 6 -6.46 12.32 2.15
CA ILE A 6 -5.13 12.85 1.79
C ILE A 6 -4.08 11.74 2.01
N PRO A 7 -3.30 11.34 0.99
CA PRO A 7 -2.22 10.37 1.14
C PRO A 7 -1.20 10.85 2.16
N GLN A 8 -1.07 10.14 3.29
CA GLN A 8 -0.19 10.59 4.36
C GLN A 8 1.25 10.12 4.14
N PRO A 9 2.25 11.02 4.17
CA PRO A 9 3.63 10.62 4.15
C PRO A 9 3.95 9.75 5.36
N GLY A 10 4.65 8.64 5.13
CA GLY A 10 5.01 7.69 6.19
C GLY A 10 3.87 6.73 6.60
N ALA A 11 2.75 6.67 5.88
CA ALA A 11 1.66 5.72 6.17
C ALA A 11 2.15 4.26 6.26
N LEU A 12 2.99 3.83 5.32
CA LEU A 12 3.59 2.49 5.35
C LEU A 12 4.50 2.30 6.58
N ARG A 13 5.30 3.30 6.95
CA ARG A 13 6.14 3.24 8.16
C ARG A 13 5.28 3.06 9.41
N LYS A 14 4.23 3.88 9.54
CA LYS A 14 3.28 3.78 10.65
C LYS A 14 2.61 2.41 10.69
N LEU A 15 2.20 1.87 9.53
CA LEU A 15 1.66 0.52 9.45
C LEU A 15 2.66 -0.52 9.99
N LEU A 16 3.91 -0.48 9.52
CA LEU A 16 4.96 -1.40 9.96
C LEU A 16 5.27 -1.29 11.46
N GLU A 17 5.14 -0.11 12.05
CA GLU A 17 5.27 0.11 13.51
C GLU A 17 4.10 -0.49 14.30
N LEU A 18 2.90 -0.57 13.70
CA LEU A 18 1.70 -1.09 14.34
C LEU A 18 1.54 -2.62 14.19
N LEU A 19 2.01 -3.22 13.09
CA LEU A 19 1.87 -4.66 12.84
C LEU A 19 2.32 -5.56 14.01
N PRO A 20 3.45 -5.30 14.69
CA PRO A 20 3.88 -6.13 15.81
C PRO A 20 2.96 -6.08 17.04
N ARG A 21 2.03 -5.12 17.10
CA ARG A 21 1.07 -4.97 18.19
C ARG A 21 -0.15 -5.89 18.03
N LEU A 22 -0.33 -6.50 16.86
CA LEU A 22 -1.41 -7.46 16.64
C LEU A 22 -1.06 -8.80 17.29
N PRO A 23 -1.99 -9.42 18.03
CA PRO A 23 -1.77 -10.75 18.57
C PRO A 23 -1.65 -11.77 17.45
N THR A 24 -0.85 -12.80 17.70
CA THR A 24 -0.61 -13.89 16.76
C THR A 24 -0.88 -15.23 17.44
N VAL A 25 -1.42 -16.16 16.67
CA VAL A 25 -1.56 -17.56 17.06
C VAL A 25 -0.78 -18.38 16.04
N GLY A 26 0.38 -18.89 16.46
CA GLY A 26 1.34 -19.53 15.55
C GLY A 26 1.90 -18.53 14.53
N ALA A 27 1.67 -18.78 13.24
CA ALA A 27 2.15 -17.94 12.14
C ALA A 27 1.08 -16.98 11.58
N THR A 28 -0.10 -16.93 12.19
CA THR A 28 -1.25 -16.13 11.71
C THR A 28 -1.63 -15.06 12.73
N VAL A 29 -2.09 -13.91 12.24
CA VAL A 29 -2.66 -12.85 13.08
C VAL A 29 -4.02 -13.30 13.60
N ASP A 30 -4.25 -13.11 14.90
CA ASP A 30 -5.54 -13.37 15.53
C ASP A 30 -6.33 -12.07 15.68
N PHE A 31 -7.07 -11.71 14.63
CA PHE A 31 -7.89 -10.48 14.64
C PHE A 31 -9.05 -10.53 15.66
N SER A 32 -9.42 -11.72 16.14
CA SER A 32 -10.52 -11.90 17.09
C SER A 32 -10.12 -11.51 18.52
N SER A 33 -8.85 -11.76 18.92
CA SER A 33 -8.33 -11.40 20.24
C SER A 33 -7.67 -10.02 20.29
N ALA A 34 -7.50 -9.36 19.13
CA ALA A 34 -6.87 -8.05 19.03
C ALA A 34 -7.74 -6.94 19.66
N GLU A 35 -7.11 -6.06 20.44
CA GLU A 35 -7.80 -4.92 21.05
C GLU A 35 -8.45 -4.03 19.96
N PRO A 36 -9.73 -3.61 20.10
CA PRO A 36 -10.42 -2.83 19.07
C PRO A 36 -9.70 -1.54 18.68
N ALA A 37 -9.05 -0.88 19.64
CA ALA A 37 -8.26 0.33 19.38
C ALA A 37 -7.07 0.04 18.45
N VAL A 38 -6.33 -1.05 18.70
CA VAL A 38 -5.18 -1.47 17.88
C VAL A 38 -5.64 -1.85 16.46
N ARG A 39 -6.74 -2.61 16.34
CA ARG A 39 -7.33 -2.95 15.04
C ARG A 39 -7.71 -1.72 14.24
N ASN A 40 -8.36 -0.75 14.87
CA ASN A 40 -8.76 0.49 14.20
C ASN A 40 -7.55 1.32 13.75
N GLU A 41 -6.51 1.40 14.58
CA GLU A 41 -5.25 2.08 14.22
C GLU A 41 -4.55 1.41 13.03
N VAL A 42 -4.47 0.07 13.03
CA VAL A 42 -3.90 -0.70 11.92
C VAL A 42 -4.73 -0.52 10.66
N ALA A 43 -6.06 -0.65 10.74
CA ALA A 43 -6.94 -0.47 9.59
C ALA A 43 -6.79 0.91 8.95
N ALA A 44 -6.75 1.96 9.77
CA ALA A 44 -6.55 3.33 9.30
C ALA A 44 -5.18 3.53 8.66
N ALA A 45 -4.12 2.97 9.24
CA ALA A 45 -2.77 3.05 8.68
C ALA A 45 -2.64 2.25 7.37
N ALA A 46 -3.26 1.07 7.30
CA ALA A 46 -3.31 0.23 6.12
C ALA A 46 -4.06 0.91 4.97
N HIS A 47 -5.23 1.49 5.25
CA HIS A 47 -5.98 2.28 4.25
C HIS A 47 -5.17 3.47 3.74
N ALA A 48 -4.53 4.21 4.64
CA ALA A 48 -3.65 5.32 4.25
C ALA A 48 -2.46 4.85 3.39
N ALA A 49 -1.92 3.65 3.65
CA ALA A 49 -0.86 3.07 2.84
C ALA A 49 -1.35 2.68 1.44
N VAL A 50 -2.56 2.11 1.31
CA VAL A 50 -3.19 1.82 0.01
C VAL A 50 -3.29 3.08 -0.83
N LEU A 51 -3.86 4.16 -0.28
CA LEU A 51 -4.03 5.42 -1.00
C LEU A 51 -2.69 5.97 -1.49
N ARG A 52 -1.66 5.92 -0.64
CA ARG A 52 -0.33 6.39 -1.00
C ARG A 52 0.37 5.52 -2.05
N LEU A 53 0.17 4.20 -2.00
CA LEU A 53 0.70 3.28 -3.00
C LEU A 53 0.02 3.50 -4.35
N CYS A 54 -1.32 3.65 -4.38
CA CYS A 54 -2.07 3.97 -5.59
C CYS A 54 -1.62 5.31 -6.22
N GLU A 55 -1.42 6.35 -5.41
CA GLU A 55 -0.88 7.63 -5.88
C GLU A 55 0.53 7.46 -6.50
N SER A 56 1.39 6.70 -5.83
CA SER A 56 2.77 6.45 -6.29
C SER A 56 2.79 5.65 -7.60
N LEU A 57 1.91 4.65 -7.73
CA LEU A 57 1.72 3.87 -8.95
C LEU A 57 1.22 4.74 -10.12
N GLY A 58 0.29 5.66 -9.86
CA GLY A 58 -0.15 6.66 -10.85
C GLY A 58 0.97 7.58 -11.31
N GLY A 59 1.83 8.01 -10.37
CA GLY A 59 3.05 8.76 -10.68
C GLY A 59 4.03 7.99 -11.57
N LEU A 60 4.27 6.71 -11.27
CA LEU A 60 5.12 5.83 -12.09
C LEU A 60 4.54 5.66 -13.51
N GLY A 61 3.23 5.48 -13.64
CA GLY A 61 2.56 5.42 -14.94
C GLY A 61 2.75 6.70 -15.76
N THR A 62 2.61 7.86 -15.13
CA THR A 62 2.83 9.17 -15.77
C THR A 62 4.27 9.32 -16.25
N LEU A 63 5.26 8.91 -15.44
CA LEU A 63 6.68 8.93 -15.82
C LEU A 63 6.97 8.02 -17.01
N LEU A 64 6.40 6.80 -17.02
CA LEU A 64 6.57 5.87 -18.14
C LEU A 64 6.05 6.45 -19.46
N VAL A 65 4.88 7.10 -19.43
CA VAL A 65 4.31 7.77 -20.61
C VAL A 65 5.21 8.93 -21.08
N ALA A 66 5.71 9.74 -20.14
CA ALA A 66 6.61 10.85 -20.46
C ALA A 66 7.94 10.36 -21.07
N CYS A 67 8.51 9.27 -20.55
CA CYS A 67 9.73 8.65 -21.09
C CYS A 67 9.50 8.00 -22.47
N ALA A 68 8.31 7.47 -22.73
CA ALA A 68 7.98 6.88 -24.03
C ALA A 68 7.75 7.94 -25.12
N SER A 69 7.32 9.15 -24.75
CA SER A 69 6.93 10.22 -25.69
C SER A 69 8.05 11.19 -26.05
N ASN A 70 9.19 11.18 -25.34
CA ASN A 70 10.33 12.04 -25.65
C ASN A 70 11.17 11.44 -26.79
N GLU A 71 11.17 12.10 -27.94
CA GLU A 71 11.94 11.69 -29.13
C GLU A 71 13.47 11.90 -29.00
N SER A 72 13.91 12.64 -27.98
CA SER A 72 15.31 13.00 -27.77
C SER A 72 16.06 11.96 -26.91
N GLU A 73 16.68 10.98 -27.56
CA GLU A 73 17.74 10.04 -27.09
C GLU A 73 17.55 9.25 -25.77
N HIS A 74 16.60 9.59 -24.91
CA HIS A 74 16.44 9.04 -23.57
C HIS A 74 15.35 7.98 -23.54
N ARG A 75 15.40 7.05 -24.50
CA ARG A 75 14.50 5.90 -24.53
C ARG A 75 14.84 4.99 -23.36
N LEU A 76 13.81 4.53 -22.66
CA LEU A 76 13.96 3.48 -21.66
C LEU A 76 14.57 2.25 -22.33
N THR A 77 15.63 1.72 -21.73
CA THR A 77 16.16 0.41 -22.13
C THR A 77 15.11 -0.65 -21.82
N VAL A 78 15.12 -1.76 -22.57
CA VAL A 78 14.22 -2.89 -22.31
C VAL A 78 14.34 -3.38 -20.87
N GLY A 79 15.57 -3.43 -20.33
CA GLY A 79 15.80 -3.78 -18.92
C GLY A 79 15.23 -2.78 -17.92
N ALA A 80 15.29 -1.47 -18.20
CA ALA A 80 14.68 -0.45 -17.34
C ALA A 80 13.14 -0.56 -17.35
N LEU A 81 12.55 -0.85 -18.51
CA LEU A 81 11.11 -1.06 -18.63
C LEU A 81 10.66 -2.33 -17.90
N GLU A 82 11.39 -3.44 -18.05
CA GLU A 82 11.11 -4.69 -17.32
C GLU A 82 11.24 -4.49 -15.81
N GLY A 83 12.32 -3.85 -15.34
CA GLY A 83 12.55 -3.54 -13.94
C GLY A 83 11.43 -2.66 -13.36
N THR A 84 10.98 -1.66 -14.12
CA THR A 84 9.85 -0.81 -13.72
C THR A 84 8.54 -1.59 -13.68
N GLY A 85 8.28 -2.47 -14.65
CA GLY A 85 7.11 -3.35 -14.65
C GLY A 85 7.07 -4.27 -13.43
N ARG A 86 8.22 -4.83 -13.04
CA ARG A 86 8.33 -5.65 -11.83
C ARG A 86 8.08 -4.82 -10.56
N LEU A 87 8.63 -3.61 -10.48
CA LEU A 87 8.37 -2.70 -9.36
C LEU A 87 6.89 -2.33 -9.24
N ILE A 88 6.23 -2.01 -10.36
CA ILE A 88 4.79 -1.71 -10.39
C ILE A 88 3.99 -2.90 -9.88
N LYS A 89 4.35 -4.12 -10.29
CA LYS A 89 3.73 -5.35 -9.81
C LYS A 89 3.87 -5.51 -8.29
N ASP A 90 5.10 -5.43 -7.77
CA ASP A 90 5.38 -5.64 -6.34
C ASP A 90 4.68 -4.59 -5.47
N LEU A 91 4.62 -3.33 -5.92
CA LEU A 91 3.90 -2.25 -5.24
C LEU A 91 2.38 -2.45 -5.28
N SER A 92 1.85 -3.02 -6.37
CA SER A 92 0.42 -3.35 -6.49
C SER A 92 0.04 -4.50 -5.57
N GLU A 93 0.88 -5.53 -5.47
CA GLU A 93 0.69 -6.65 -4.54
C GLU A 93 0.74 -6.17 -3.08
N LEU A 94 1.66 -5.26 -2.75
CA LEU A 94 1.72 -4.64 -1.43
C LEU A 94 0.46 -3.81 -1.11
N ALA A 95 -0.04 -3.04 -2.09
CA ALA A 95 -1.28 -2.28 -1.93
C ALA A 95 -2.47 -3.20 -1.66
N LEU A 96 -2.58 -4.31 -2.41
CA LEU A 96 -3.62 -5.30 -2.18
C LEU A 96 -3.52 -5.93 -0.78
N ALA A 97 -2.32 -6.29 -0.34
CA ALA A 97 -2.11 -6.84 1.00
C ALA A 97 -2.52 -5.85 2.11
N CYS A 98 -2.26 -4.55 1.92
CA CYS A 98 -2.71 -3.50 2.84
C CYS A 98 -4.25 -3.38 2.85
N ALA A 99 -4.90 -3.48 1.70
CA ALA A 99 -6.36 -3.43 1.59
C ALA A 99 -7.02 -4.60 2.34
N VAL A 100 -6.55 -5.83 2.09
CA VAL A 100 -7.03 -7.03 2.80
C VAL A 100 -6.83 -6.89 4.30
N LEU A 101 -5.66 -6.42 4.75
CA LEU A 101 -5.41 -6.20 6.18
C LEU A 101 -6.38 -5.19 6.80
N ALA A 102 -6.72 -4.11 6.08
CA ALA A 102 -7.66 -3.10 6.55
C ALA A 102 -9.06 -3.70 6.72
N GLU A 103 -9.51 -4.52 5.76
CA GLU A 103 -10.79 -5.23 5.81
C GLU A 103 -10.85 -6.23 6.97
N GLU A 104 -9.83 -7.06 7.15
CA GLU A 104 -9.77 -8.05 8.25
C GLU A 104 -9.84 -7.40 9.64
N CYS A 105 -9.15 -6.25 9.81
CA CYS A 105 -9.19 -5.47 11.05
C CYS A 105 -10.58 -4.89 11.34
N GLN A 106 -11.39 -4.62 10.31
CA GLN A 106 -12.75 -4.08 10.42
C GLN A 106 -13.82 -5.18 10.50
N GLY A 107 -13.62 -6.31 9.84
CA GLY A 107 -14.61 -7.39 9.66
C GLY A 107 -14.82 -8.29 10.89
N SER A 108 -13.89 -8.33 11.84
CA SER A 108 -13.95 -9.20 13.03
C SER A 108 -14.92 -8.68 14.12
N GLY A 109 -16.15 -8.30 13.76
CA GLY A 109 -17.15 -7.70 14.66
C GLY A 109 -18.61 -8.13 14.44
N HIS A 110 -18.85 -9.24 13.74
CA HIS A 110 -20.14 -9.93 13.67
C HIS A 110 -20.08 -11.28 14.37
#